data_AF-K1UDS6-F1
#
_entry.id   AF-K1UDS6-F1
#
_cell.length_a   1.000
_cell.length_b   1.000
_cell.length_c   1.000
_cell.angle_alpha   90.00
_cell.angle_beta   90.00
_cell.angle_gamma   90.00
#
_symmetry.space_group_name_H-M   'P 1'
#
loop_
_entity.id
_entity.type
_entity.pdbx_description
1 polymer ?
#
loop_
_entity_poly.entity_id
_entity_poly.type
_entity_poly.pdbx_seq_one_letter_code
_entity_poly.pdbx_strand_id
1 'polypeptide(L)'
;YGYSQIIQRAGRFDSEKAKANDVPMKVWSSLQKGKTVDWEGKTYTPDMVLGPARKGLKVTYCTDTRPVPTIVEHAKKADLFICEGMYGEPEMVSKAKENRHMMFTEAAQLAKEAEASELWLTHYSPSLIRPDDFMEPVRKIFPAAKPGKDRKSAYLTFEKKENE
;
A
#
# COMPACT_ATOMS: atom_id res chain seq x y z
N TYR A 1 -15.86 5.53 -1.48
CA TYR A 1 -14.60 6.24 -1.81
C TYR A 1 -13.43 5.31 -1.50
N GLY A 2 -12.22 5.64 -1.91
CA GLY A 2 -11.03 4.86 -1.56
C GLY A 2 -9.86 5.80 -1.30
N TYR A 3 -8.95 5.39 -0.43
CA TYR A 3 -7.79 6.18 -0.04
C TYR A 3 -6.53 5.36 -0.23
N SER A 4 -5.45 6.00 -0.70
CA SER A 4 -4.13 5.40 -0.70
C SER A 4 -3.17 6.31 0.05
N GLN A 5 -2.64 5.81 1.16
CA GLN A 5 -1.55 6.47 1.87
C GLN A 5 -0.24 5.95 1.33
N ILE A 6 0.58 6.86 0.78
CA ILE A 6 1.89 6.52 0.23
C ILE A 6 2.94 7.26 1.05
N ILE A 7 3.91 6.52 1.57
CA ILE A 7 5.09 7.05 2.25
C ILE A 7 6.26 6.87 1.29
N GLN A 8 6.68 7.96 0.66
CA GLN A 8 7.83 7.95 -0.23
C GLN A 8 9.13 7.73 0.56
N ARG A 9 10.09 7.02 -0.05
CA ARG A 9 11.40 6.77 0.55
C ARG A 9 12.49 7.33 -0.36
N ALA A 10 13.09 8.43 0.07
CA ALA A 10 14.22 9.04 -0.63
C ALA A 10 15.38 8.04 -0.79
N GLY A 11 16.23 8.28 -1.79
CA GLY A 11 17.45 7.50 -2.01
C GLY A 11 18.38 7.51 -0.80
N ARG A 12 19.37 6.62 -0.80
CA ARG A 12 20.44 6.67 0.21
C ARG A 12 21.32 7.88 -0.08
N PHE A 13 21.74 8.58 0.96
CA PHE A 13 22.73 9.63 0.83
C PHE A 13 24.05 9.04 0.33
N ASP A 14 24.65 9.71 -0.64
CA ASP A 14 25.90 9.33 -1.28
C ASP A 14 26.91 10.48 -1.13
N SER A 15 27.91 10.25 -0.28
CA SER A 15 28.93 11.24 0.02
C SER A 15 29.92 11.43 -1.12
N GLU A 16 30.16 10.41 -1.94
CA GLU A 16 31.02 10.50 -3.12
C GLU A 16 30.32 11.31 -4.21
N LYS A 17 29.03 11.05 -4.43
CA LYS A 17 28.20 11.85 -5.33
C LYS A 17 28.12 13.31 -4.90
N ALA A 18 27.94 13.57 -3.61
CA ALA A 18 27.89 14.93 -3.08
C ALA A 18 29.22 15.68 -3.31
N LYS A 19 30.37 15.00 -3.10
CA LYS A 19 31.69 15.57 -3.38
C LYS A 19 31.91 15.80 -4.88
N ALA A 20 31.51 14.86 -5.73
CA ALA A 20 31.64 14.96 -7.18
C ALA A 20 30.79 16.09 -7.79
N ASN A 21 29.73 16.54 -7.10
CA ASN A 21 28.90 17.67 -7.51
C ASN A 21 29.28 18.99 -6.81
N ASP A 22 30.41 19.02 -6.12
CA ASP A 22 30.91 20.16 -5.34
C ASP A 22 29.87 20.70 -4.33
N VAL A 23 29.12 19.79 -3.70
CA VAL A 23 28.07 20.18 -2.75
C VAL A 23 28.70 20.48 -1.38
N PRO A 24 28.55 21.70 -0.83
CA PRO A 24 29.08 22.03 0.49
C PRO A 24 28.45 21.19 1.61
N MET A 25 29.27 20.68 2.53
CA MET A 25 28.78 19.84 3.64
C MET A 25 27.70 20.51 4.50
N LYS A 26 27.72 21.85 4.60
CA LYS A 26 26.74 22.64 5.36
C LYS A 26 25.30 22.45 4.86
N VAL A 27 25.11 22.12 3.58
CA VAL A 27 23.77 21.97 2.98
C VAL A 27 23.32 20.51 2.83
N TRP A 28 24.19 19.54 3.13
CA TRP A 28 23.89 18.11 2.95
C TRP A 28 22.64 17.65 3.71
N SER A 29 22.46 18.08 4.96
CA SER A 29 21.30 17.69 5.78
C SER A 29 19.97 18.16 5.18
N SER A 30 19.94 19.36 4.59
CA SER A 30 18.75 19.91 3.94
C SER A 30 18.43 19.16 2.64
N LEU A 31 19.46 18.87 1.83
CA LEU A 31 19.33 18.13 0.58
C LEU A 31 18.88 16.69 0.82
N GLN A 32 19.40 16.02 1.86
CA GLN A 32 18.96 14.68 2.26
C GLN A 32 17.48 14.63 2.67
N LYS A 33 16.94 15.74 3.19
CA LYS A 33 15.52 15.89 3.53
C LYS A 33 14.65 16.26 2.31
N GLY A 34 15.22 16.23 1.11
CA GLY A 34 14.50 16.54 -0.13
C GLY A 34 14.30 18.03 -0.39
N LYS A 35 15.00 18.92 0.33
CA LYS A 35 14.89 20.37 0.14
C LYS A 35 15.94 20.86 -0.85
N THR A 36 15.53 21.61 -1.86
CA THR A 36 16.43 22.43 -2.68
C THR A 36 16.99 23.58 -1.85
N VAL A 37 18.27 23.88 -2.01
CA VAL A 37 18.98 24.90 -1.21
C VAL A 37 19.80 25.80 -2.13
N ASP A 38 19.64 27.12 -1.97
CA ASP A 38 20.54 28.11 -2.55
C ASP A 38 21.66 28.41 -1.56
N TRP A 39 22.92 28.27 -2.00
CA TRP A 39 24.09 28.52 -1.18
C TRP A 39 25.20 29.16 -2.01
N GLU A 40 25.69 30.32 -1.55
CA GLU A 40 26.76 31.09 -2.20
C GLU A 40 26.52 31.34 -3.70
N GLY A 41 25.27 31.62 -4.07
CA GLY A 41 24.88 31.92 -5.45
C GLY A 41 24.69 30.71 -6.36
N LYS A 42 24.81 29.47 -5.85
CA LYS A 42 24.51 28.23 -6.57
C LYS A 42 23.34 27.50 -5.93
N THR A 43 22.44 26.99 -6.77
CA THR A 43 21.31 26.13 -6.35
C THR A 43 21.74 24.67 -6.32
N TYR A 44 21.45 23.99 -5.22
CA TYR A 44 21.70 22.56 -5.02
C TYR A 44 20.39 21.81 -4.85
N THR A 45 20.26 20.67 -5.52
CA THR A 45 19.06 19.83 -5.52
C THR A 45 19.33 18.47 -4.88
N PRO A 46 18.31 17.81 -4.29
CA PRO A 46 18.49 16.53 -3.58
C PRO A 46 19.13 15.43 -4.42
N ASP A 47 18.87 15.39 -5.73
CA ASP A 47 19.43 14.40 -6.64
C ASP A 47 20.96 14.49 -6.77
N MET A 48 21.58 15.64 -6.46
CA MET A 48 23.04 15.79 -6.44
C MET A 48 23.70 15.01 -5.29
N VAL A 49 22.94 14.59 -4.27
CA VAL A 49 23.47 13.90 -3.08
C VAL A 49 22.75 12.60 -2.75
N LEU A 50 21.66 12.28 -3.44
CA LEU A 50 20.85 11.08 -3.21
C LEU A 50 21.02 10.10 -4.37
N GLY A 51 21.10 8.82 -4.03
CA GLY A 51 20.94 7.71 -4.97
C GLY A 51 19.49 7.57 -5.47
N PRO A 52 19.18 6.50 -6.23
CA PRO A 52 17.83 6.27 -6.74
C PRO A 52 16.81 6.14 -5.60
N ALA A 53 15.57 6.55 -5.87
CA ALA A 53 14.46 6.41 -4.93
C ALA A 53 14.30 4.94 -4.51
N ARG A 54 14.02 4.72 -3.23
CA ARG A 54 13.82 3.38 -2.68
C ARG A 54 12.33 3.08 -2.63
N LYS A 55 11.98 1.79 -2.59
CA LYS A 55 10.58 1.37 -2.36
C LYS A 55 10.08 2.03 -1.07
N GLY A 56 9.00 2.80 -1.22
CA GLY A 56 8.26 3.40 -0.13
C GLY A 56 7.34 2.39 0.55
N LEU A 57 6.35 2.90 1.30
CA LEU A 57 5.22 2.10 1.78
C LEU A 57 3.94 2.59 1.14
N LYS A 58 3.02 1.67 0.86
CA LYS A 58 1.69 1.99 0.34
C LYS A 58 0.62 1.18 1.07
N VAL A 59 -0.37 1.88 1.60
CA VAL A 59 -1.59 1.29 2.15
C VAL A 59 -2.76 1.81 1.34
N THR A 60 -3.58 0.91 0.81
CA THR A 60 -4.82 1.27 0.11
C THR A 60 -6.01 0.79 0.93
N TYR A 61 -6.95 1.68 1.20
CA TYR A 61 -8.20 1.40 1.89
C TYR A 61 -9.38 1.67 0.94
N CYS A 62 -10.11 0.62 0.60
CA CYS A 62 -11.32 0.67 -0.20
C CYS A 62 -12.53 0.55 0.73
N THR A 63 -13.40 1.57 0.71
CA THR A 63 -14.69 1.53 1.41
C THR A 63 -15.74 0.84 0.55
N ASP A 64 -16.96 0.81 1.09
CA ASP A 64 -18.16 0.25 0.50
C ASP A 64 -18.33 0.59 -0.99
N THR A 65 -18.30 -0.43 -1.85
CA THR A 65 -18.48 -0.36 -3.29
C THR A 65 -18.56 -1.74 -3.95
N ARG A 66 -18.98 -1.77 -5.23
CA ARG A 66 -18.84 -2.96 -6.10
C ARG A 66 -17.41 -3.01 -6.67
N PRO A 67 -16.90 -4.20 -7.06
CA PRO A 67 -15.59 -4.28 -7.70
C PRO A 67 -15.60 -3.44 -8.99
N VAL A 68 -14.73 -2.44 -9.04
CA VAL A 68 -14.53 -1.59 -10.22
C VAL A 68 -13.04 -1.50 -10.54
N PRO A 69 -12.66 -1.37 -11.83
CA PRO A 69 -11.25 -1.44 -12.25
C PRO A 69 -10.34 -0.42 -11.57
N THR A 70 -10.84 0.77 -11.25
CA THR A 70 -10.06 1.82 -10.59
C THR A 70 -9.53 1.41 -9.21
N ILE A 71 -10.16 0.43 -8.55
CA ILE A 71 -9.67 -0.12 -7.28
C ILE A 71 -8.34 -0.83 -7.50
N VAL A 72 -8.20 -1.61 -8.58
CA VAL A 72 -6.96 -2.30 -8.95
C VAL A 72 -5.85 -1.29 -9.22
N GLU A 73 -6.15 -0.23 -9.96
CA GLU A 73 -5.21 0.86 -10.27
C GLU A 73 -4.67 1.51 -9.00
N HIS A 74 -5.57 1.84 -8.07
CA HIS A 74 -5.19 2.48 -6.81
C HIS A 74 -4.54 1.51 -5.81
N ALA A 75 -4.94 0.24 -5.78
CA ALA A 75 -4.35 -0.79 -4.92
C ALA A 75 -3.03 -1.36 -5.48
N LYS A 76 -2.66 -1.00 -6.71
CA LYS A 76 -1.50 -1.59 -7.40
C LYS A 76 -0.24 -1.55 -6.53
N LYS A 77 0.34 -2.71 -6.25
CA LYS A 77 1.54 -2.93 -5.43
C LYS A 77 1.45 -2.32 -4.03
N ALA A 78 0.25 -2.26 -3.45
CA ALA A 78 0.09 -1.87 -2.06
C ALA A 78 0.73 -2.91 -1.14
N ASP A 79 1.45 -2.47 -0.12
CA ASP A 79 1.98 -3.36 0.93
C ASP A 79 0.85 -3.89 1.82
N LEU A 80 -0.21 -3.10 1.97
CA LEU A 80 -1.45 -3.56 2.59
C LEU A 80 -2.65 -2.98 1.82
N PHE A 81 -3.52 -3.87 1.36
CA PHE A 81 -4.81 -3.52 0.78
C PHE A 81 -5.91 -3.90 1.77
N ILE A 82 -6.64 -2.92 2.28
CA ILE A 82 -7.81 -3.10 3.14
C ILE A 82 -9.03 -2.89 2.26
N CYS A 83 -9.85 -3.91 2.08
CA CYS A 83 -10.99 -3.88 1.18
C CYS A 83 -12.25 -4.37 1.88
N GLU A 84 -13.40 -3.78 1.54
CA GLU A 84 -14.67 -4.34 1.96
C GLU A 84 -14.85 -5.76 1.42
N GLY A 85 -15.55 -6.57 2.20
CA GLY A 85 -16.07 -7.87 1.80
C GLY A 85 -17.30 -8.10 2.67
N MET A 86 -18.47 -7.73 2.17
CA MET A 86 -19.71 -7.83 2.94
C MET A 86 -20.16 -9.28 3.15
N TYR A 87 -19.99 -10.13 2.14
CA TYR A 87 -20.51 -11.50 2.13
C TYR A 87 -19.44 -12.54 1.80
N GLY A 88 -19.39 -13.62 2.59
CA GLY A 88 -18.52 -14.77 2.35
C GLY A 88 -19.26 -15.95 1.71
N GLU A 89 -20.57 -16.02 1.95
CA GLU A 89 -21.48 -17.06 1.48
C GLU A 89 -21.67 -16.99 -0.05
N PRO A 90 -21.35 -18.05 -0.82
CA PRO A 90 -21.46 -18.03 -2.29
C PRO A 90 -22.86 -17.65 -2.83
N GLU A 91 -23.91 -17.98 -2.09
CA GLU A 91 -25.31 -17.69 -2.44
C GLU A 91 -25.67 -16.19 -2.33
N MET A 92 -24.86 -15.38 -1.65
CA MET A 92 -25.16 -13.97 -1.40
C MET A 92 -24.74 -13.04 -2.56
N VAL A 93 -24.24 -13.57 -3.67
CA VAL A 93 -23.78 -12.77 -4.83
C VAL A 93 -24.86 -11.82 -5.35
N SER A 94 -26.11 -12.27 -5.45
CA SER A 94 -27.22 -11.43 -5.91
C SER A 94 -27.48 -10.28 -4.94
N LYS A 95 -27.43 -10.55 -3.64
CA LYS A 95 -27.60 -9.57 -2.57
C LYS A 95 -26.44 -8.57 -2.51
N ALA A 96 -25.22 -9.03 -2.76
CA ALA A 96 -24.04 -8.17 -2.89
C ALA A 96 -24.22 -7.14 -4.02
N LYS A 97 -24.73 -7.57 -5.17
CA LYS A 97 -25.02 -6.68 -6.30
C LYS A 97 -26.15 -5.70 -5.99
N GLU A 98 -27.25 -6.18 -5.41
CA GLU A 98 -28.41 -5.37 -5.02
C GLU A 98 -28.01 -4.27 -4.02
N ASN A 99 -27.27 -4.64 -2.98
CA ASN A 99 -26.82 -3.73 -1.93
C ASN A 99 -25.51 -3.00 -2.27
N ARG A 100 -24.96 -3.20 -3.47
CA ARG A 100 -23.75 -2.55 -3.98
C ARG A 100 -22.48 -2.78 -3.13
N HIS A 101 -22.34 -3.98 -2.59
CA HIS A 101 -21.18 -4.45 -1.81
C HIS A 101 -20.44 -5.60 -2.48
N MET A 102 -19.27 -5.97 -1.99
CA MET A 102 -18.45 -7.07 -2.52
C MET A 102 -18.67 -8.40 -1.81
N MET A 103 -18.44 -9.46 -2.57
CA MET A 103 -18.09 -10.77 -2.01
C MET A 103 -16.64 -10.77 -1.54
N PHE A 104 -16.31 -11.62 -0.57
CA PHE A 104 -14.92 -11.82 -0.13
C PHE A 104 -14.01 -12.23 -1.31
N THR A 105 -14.51 -13.09 -2.20
CA THR A 105 -13.79 -13.59 -3.36
C THR A 105 -13.55 -12.51 -4.43
N GLU A 106 -14.44 -11.53 -4.54
CA GLU A 106 -14.25 -10.38 -5.44
C GLU A 106 -13.14 -9.47 -4.92
N ALA A 107 -13.11 -9.19 -3.61
CA ALA A 107 -12.01 -8.45 -2.99
C ALA A 107 -10.66 -9.18 -3.14
N ALA A 108 -10.65 -10.51 -3.04
CA ALA A 108 -9.46 -11.33 -3.30
C ALA A 108 -8.97 -11.22 -4.75
N GLN A 109 -9.90 -11.19 -5.71
CA GLN A 109 -9.57 -11.03 -7.12
C GLN A 109 -8.95 -9.64 -7.39
N LEU A 110 -9.52 -8.58 -6.81
CA LEU A 110 -8.94 -7.24 -6.88
C LEU A 110 -7.53 -7.19 -6.28
N ALA A 111 -7.30 -7.83 -5.12
CA ALA A 111 -5.98 -7.87 -4.49
C ALA A 111 -4.94 -8.60 -5.36
N LYS A 112 -5.34 -9.71 -5.99
CA LYS A 112 -4.50 -10.47 -6.92
C LYS A 112 -4.14 -9.64 -8.15
N GLU A 113 -5.12 -9.01 -8.79
CA GLU A 113 -4.91 -8.16 -9.96
C GLU A 113 -4.06 -6.93 -9.65
N ALA A 114 -4.21 -6.39 -8.43
CA ALA A 114 -3.41 -5.27 -7.95
C ALA A 114 -1.97 -5.66 -7.60
N GLU A 115 -1.62 -6.94 -7.56
CA GLU A 115 -0.31 -7.39 -7.03
C GLU A 115 -0.06 -6.84 -5.62
N ALA A 116 -1.11 -6.76 -4.79
CA ALA A 116 -0.97 -6.34 -3.39
C ALA A 116 -0.16 -7.39 -2.61
N SER A 117 0.60 -6.96 -1.61
CA SER A 117 1.38 -7.87 -0.76
C SER A 117 0.50 -8.60 0.26
N GLU A 118 -0.52 -7.91 0.81
CA GLU A 118 -1.44 -8.47 1.81
C GLU A 118 -2.85 -7.85 1.63
N LEU A 119 -3.89 -8.64 1.88
CA LEU A 119 -5.30 -8.23 1.83
C LEU A 119 -5.93 -8.39 3.20
N TRP A 120 -6.54 -7.34 3.72
CA TRP A 120 -7.46 -7.41 4.86
C TRP A 120 -8.89 -7.20 4.40
N LEU A 121 -9.74 -8.18 4.67
CA LEU A 121 -11.19 -8.02 4.50
C LEU A 121 -11.77 -7.28 5.70
N THR A 122 -12.72 -6.38 5.45
CA THR A 122 -13.46 -5.65 6.48
C THR A 122 -14.91 -5.44 6.04
N HIS A 123 -15.71 -4.76 6.87
CA HIS A 123 -17.08 -4.37 6.55
C HIS A 123 -17.99 -5.57 6.25
N TYR A 124 -17.99 -6.54 7.16
CA TYR A 124 -18.79 -7.76 7.06
C TYR A 124 -20.28 -7.51 7.31
N SER A 125 -21.12 -8.39 6.78
CA SER A 125 -22.53 -8.42 7.14
C SER A 125 -22.72 -8.60 8.64
N PRO A 126 -23.63 -7.87 9.30
CA PRO A 126 -23.93 -8.06 10.72
C PRO A 126 -24.40 -9.49 11.07
N SER A 127 -24.95 -10.23 10.10
CA SER A 127 -25.33 -11.64 10.28
C SER A 127 -24.16 -12.62 10.13
N LEU A 128 -23.02 -12.17 9.61
CA LEU A 128 -21.83 -12.99 9.43
C LEU A 128 -21.05 -13.07 10.75
N ILE A 129 -21.30 -14.12 11.52
CA ILE A 129 -20.70 -14.28 12.86
C ILE A 129 -19.21 -14.65 12.78
N ARG A 130 -18.83 -15.44 11.77
CA ARG A 130 -17.48 -16.02 11.62
C ARG A 130 -16.94 -15.83 10.20
N PRO A 131 -16.24 -14.71 9.91
CA PRO A 131 -15.66 -14.48 8.60
C PRO A 131 -14.59 -15.53 8.23
N ASP A 132 -13.89 -16.09 9.22
CA ASP A 132 -12.88 -17.13 9.02
C ASP A 132 -13.41 -18.39 8.29
N ASP A 133 -14.70 -18.71 8.43
CA ASP A 133 -15.32 -19.90 7.81
C ASP A 133 -15.36 -19.81 6.28
N PHE A 134 -15.28 -18.59 5.75
CA PHE A 134 -15.35 -18.31 4.31
C PHE A 134 -14.00 -17.96 3.70
N MET A 135 -12.90 -18.07 4.46
CA MET A 135 -11.57 -17.67 3.99
C MET A 135 -10.89 -18.70 3.08
N GLU A 136 -11.34 -19.95 3.06
CA GLU A 136 -10.77 -21.00 2.21
C GLU A 136 -10.80 -20.65 0.70
N PRO A 137 -11.96 -20.29 0.10
CA PRO A 137 -12.02 -19.84 -1.29
C PRO A 137 -11.28 -18.53 -1.54
N VAL A 138 -11.23 -17.63 -0.55
CA VAL A 138 -10.50 -16.35 -0.63
C VAL A 138 -9.01 -16.61 -0.77
N ARG A 139 -8.45 -17.48 0.07
CA ARG A 139 -7.01 -17.80 0.08
C ARG A 139 -6.58 -18.62 -1.14
N LYS A 140 -7.50 -19.36 -1.77
CA LYS A 140 -7.26 -19.97 -3.10
C LYS A 140 -6.99 -18.92 -4.19
N ILE A 141 -7.67 -17.77 -4.11
CA ILE A 141 -7.49 -16.66 -5.06
C ILE A 141 -6.26 -15.83 -4.66
N PHE A 142 -6.17 -15.46 -3.40
CA PHE A 142 -5.11 -14.60 -2.86
C PHE A 142 -4.61 -15.15 -1.50
N PRO A 143 -3.52 -15.93 -1.48
CA PRO A 143 -3.06 -16.64 -0.27
C PRO A 143 -2.74 -15.74 0.93
N ALA A 144 -2.32 -14.50 0.69
CA ALA A 144 -2.03 -13.52 1.74
C ALA A 144 -3.28 -12.79 2.29
N ALA A 145 -4.49 -13.28 1.99
CA ALA A 145 -5.73 -12.73 2.54
C ALA A 145 -5.91 -13.08 4.02
N LYS A 146 -6.28 -12.08 4.82
CA LYS A 146 -6.61 -12.22 6.23
C LYS A 146 -7.98 -11.60 6.52
N PRO A 147 -8.83 -12.25 7.33
CA PRO A 147 -9.99 -11.57 7.86
C PRO A 147 -9.52 -10.44 8.81
N GLY A 148 -10.04 -9.26 8.60
CA GLY A 148 -10.03 -8.18 9.58
C GLY A 148 -10.82 -8.58 10.82
N LYS A 149 -10.47 -7.96 11.95
CA LYS A 149 -11.16 -8.10 13.24
C LYS A 149 -10.94 -6.83 14.05
N ASP A 150 -11.78 -6.61 15.04
CA ASP A 150 -11.64 -5.47 15.94
C ASP A 150 -10.25 -5.39 16.54
N ARG A 151 -9.68 -4.17 16.52
CA ARG A 151 -8.34 -3.85 17.02
C ARG A 151 -7.20 -4.61 16.32
N LYS A 152 -7.43 -5.19 15.14
CA LYS A 152 -6.34 -5.74 14.32
C LYS A 152 -5.37 -4.62 13.94
N SER A 153 -4.08 -4.87 14.15
CA SER A 153 -3.00 -3.95 13.83
C SER A 153 -1.85 -4.67 13.12
N ALA A 154 -1.06 -3.91 12.38
CA ALA A 154 0.18 -4.36 11.77
C ALA A 154 1.17 -3.21 11.69
N TYR A 155 2.45 -3.55 11.71
CA TYR A 155 3.55 -2.61 11.48
C TYR A 155 4.12 -2.87 10.11
N LEU A 156 4.05 -1.86 9.24
CA LEU A 156 4.73 -1.90 7.94
C LEU A 156 6.12 -1.29 8.11
N THR A 157 7.13 -2.02 7.67
CA THR A 157 8.52 -1.57 7.68
C THR A 157 9.03 -1.52 6.25
N PHE A 158 9.91 -0.57 5.96
CA PHE A 158 10.56 -0.57 4.66
C PHE A 158 11.41 -1.81 4.52
N GLU A 159 11.39 -2.43 3.33
CA GLU A 159 12.25 -3.57 3.03
C GLU A 159 13.71 -3.23 3.36
N LYS A 160 14.33 -4.14 4.13
CA LYS A 160 15.79 -4.24 4.27
C LYS A 160 16.26 -5.12 3.12
N LYS A 161 17.20 -4.66 2.30
CA LYS A 161 17.81 -5.55 1.30
C LYS A 161 18.67 -6.58 2.05
N GLU A 162 18.61 -7.84 1.64
CA GLU A 162 19.29 -9.01 2.25
C GLU A 162 20.83 -8.98 2.26
N ASN A 163 21.48 -7.86 1.95
CA ASN A 163 22.94 -7.75 1.94
C ASN A 163 23.42 -6.51 2.74
N GLU A 164 22.95 -6.36 3.97
CA GLU A 164 23.55 -5.49 4.99
C GLU A 164 24.01 -6.31 6.20
#